data_AF-A0A6G0UQY9-F1
#
_entry.id   AF-A0A6G0UQY9-F1
#
_cell.length_a   1.000
_cell.length_b   1.000
_cell.length_c   1.000
_cell.angle_alpha   90.00
_cell.angle_beta   90.00
_cell.angle_gamma   90.00
#
_symmetry.space_group_name_H-M   'P 1'
#
loop_
_entity.id
_entity.type
_entity.pdbx_description
1 polymer ?
#
loop_
_entity_poly.entity_id
_entity_poly.type
_entity_poly.pdbx_seq_one_letter_code
_entity_poly.pdbx_strand_id
1 'polypeptide(L)'
;MVDNNMERENSMAILDSYKNFYEFGDDITQYCDSDRVLVMINHQSTADVPTLLAVLQNTMVNGCDVQMVTQGKATRHLEIDRLKEHLRNVFWERDRRWVILFPEGGFYYKRFESSQRYGRKNGFPYLEHVTLPRMGAVKAIMEEVGPRKEDEEGLIKTRSGSKLQLIKDTVGAIREKKYVKETRPPIKYVLDVTIAYPNGQPLSLATLCFGTRERCDIAVNYKMYNAEDVPFHDEEKLRDWMYNVYVEKDEIIRELVKGSKRTGPDAVPCPTWHPFQCPNGDCIPIKYLCDGSADCADEFDENRQMCTAATRPPVEETASFLKALLHAHGNDFLVKLFGPKAKDQLTGMGGIDQVAVSLSQSPTIESFGTEMKLTEEEVERMNMVLQSIISGVSGTSGGSSDLTPNEAADFRFFAQKLQETGFF
;
A
#
# COMPACT_ATOMS: atom_id res chain seq x y z
N MET A 1 -36.25 -0.65 -15.56
CA MET A 1 -35.52 0.49 -14.97
C MET A 1 -35.04 0.01 -13.62
N VAL A 2 -33.84 -0.58 -13.59
CA VAL A 2 -33.19 -1.00 -12.34
C VAL A 2 -32.32 0.19 -11.90
N ASP A 3 -32.30 0.46 -10.61
CA ASP A 3 -31.94 1.72 -9.96
C ASP A 3 -30.55 2.30 -10.31
N ASN A 4 -30.55 3.37 -11.12
CA ASN A 4 -29.40 4.27 -11.30
C ASN A 4 -28.98 5.01 -10.01
N ASN A 5 -29.82 5.01 -8.96
CA ASN A 5 -29.49 5.63 -7.68
C ASN A 5 -28.57 4.75 -6.81
N MET A 6 -28.76 3.42 -6.83
CA MET A 6 -27.95 2.51 -6.03
C MET A 6 -26.51 2.38 -6.58
N GLU A 7 -26.33 2.47 -7.91
CA GLU A 7 -25.00 2.52 -8.51
C GLU A 7 -24.26 3.83 -8.17
N ARG A 8 -24.97 4.98 -8.14
CA ARG A 8 -24.36 6.27 -7.78
C ARG A 8 -23.98 6.37 -6.30
N GLU A 9 -24.81 5.87 -5.40
CA GLU A 9 -24.51 5.83 -3.96
C GLU A 9 -23.34 4.88 -3.65
N ASN A 10 -23.29 3.70 -4.29
CA ASN A 10 -22.15 2.80 -4.18
C ASN A 10 -20.86 3.39 -4.79
N SER A 11 -20.95 4.13 -5.90
CA SER A 11 -19.81 4.83 -6.49
C SER A 11 -19.26 5.91 -5.56
N MET A 12 -20.12 6.68 -4.89
CA MET A 12 -19.69 7.69 -3.93
C MET A 12 -19.08 7.06 -2.67
N ALA A 13 -19.61 5.94 -2.16
CA ALA A 13 -19.04 5.24 -1.00
C ALA A 13 -17.65 4.63 -1.31
N ILE A 14 -17.44 4.14 -2.54
CA ILE A 14 -16.13 3.69 -3.02
C ILE A 14 -15.14 4.84 -3.08
N LEU A 15 -15.57 6.00 -3.60
CA LEU A 15 -14.72 7.20 -3.68
C LEU A 15 -14.34 7.76 -2.30
N ASP A 16 -15.23 7.63 -1.31
CA ASP A 16 -15.02 8.11 0.06
C ASP A 16 -14.02 7.26 0.88
N SER A 17 -13.60 6.10 0.34
CA SER A 17 -12.56 5.25 0.91
C SER A 17 -11.14 5.59 0.41
N TYR A 18 -11.02 6.44 -0.63
CA TYR A 18 -9.73 6.89 -1.15
C TYR A 18 -9.34 8.25 -0.57
N LYS A 19 -8.03 8.48 -0.39
CA LYS A 19 -7.53 9.81 0.02
C LYS A 19 -7.30 10.67 -1.22
N ASN A 20 -6.41 10.23 -2.13
CA ASN A 20 -6.15 10.80 -3.44
C ASN A 20 -5.63 9.73 -4.42
N PHE A 21 -5.81 9.97 -5.73
CA PHE A 21 -5.15 9.22 -6.82
C PHE A 21 -3.98 10.04 -7.36
N TYR A 22 -2.83 9.39 -7.52
CA TYR A 22 -1.63 9.98 -8.13
C TYR A 22 -1.38 9.31 -9.47
N GLU A 23 -1.82 9.98 -10.53
CA GLU A 23 -1.66 9.51 -11.91
C GLU A 23 -0.39 10.09 -12.52
N PHE A 24 0.43 9.26 -13.16
CA PHE A 24 1.67 9.68 -13.80
C PHE A 24 2.06 8.76 -14.96
N GLY A 25 2.97 9.21 -15.83
CA GLY A 25 3.34 8.51 -17.06
C GLY A 25 2.74 9.18 -18.30
N ASP A 26 2.33 8.38 -19.27
CA ASP A 26 1.80 8.88 -20.54
C ASP A 26 0.40 9.50 -20.37
N ASP A 27 0.12 10.57 -21.13
CA ASP A 27 -1.21 11.19 -21.16
C ASP A 27 -2.17 10.33 -22.00
N ILE A 28 -3.12 9.70 -21.31
CA ILE A 28 -4.10 8.80 -21.90
C ILE A 28 -5.37 9.51 -22.40
N THR A 29 -5.59 10.78 -22.03
CA THR A 29 -6.85 11.49 -22.29
C THR A 29 -7.16 11.61 -23.78
N GLN A 30 -6.13 11.79 -24.60
CA GLN A 30 -6.21 11.91 -26.06
C GLN A 30 -6.60 10.62 -26.80
N TYR A 31 -6.48 9.44 -26.17
CA TYR A 31 -6.75 8.16 -26.82
C TYR A 31 -8.14 7.58 -26.51
N CYS A 32 -8.87 8.22 -25.60
CA CYS A 32 -10.12 7.71 -25.03
C CYS A 32 -11.33 7.84 -25.96
N ASP A 33 -11.29 8.77 -26.91
CA ASP A 33 -12.48 9.13 -27.71
C ASP A 33 -12.59 8.39 -29.06
N SER A 34 -11.49 7.91 -29.64
CA SER A 34 -11.51 7.37 -31.02
C SER A 34 -10.90 5.97 -31.19
N ASP A 35 -9.85 5.65 -30.44
CA ASP A 35 -9.01 4.48 -30.71
C ASP A 35 -9.39 3.27 -29.83
N ARG A 36 -9.04 2.06 -30.29
CA ARG A 36 -9.26 0.83 -29.52
C ARG A 36 -8.01 0.44 -28.77
N VAL A 37 -8.17 0.07 -27.50
CA VAL A 37 -7.07 -0.12 -26.56
C VAL A 37 -7.20 -1.46 -25.83
N LEU A 38 -6.11 -2.22 -25.78
CA LEU A 38 -5.94 -3.33 -24.83
C LEU A 38 -5.30 -2.79 -23.56
N VAL A 39 -5.95 -2.93 -22.42
CA VAL A 39 -5.43 -2.51 -21.11
C VAL A 39 -4.86 -3.71 -20.38
N MET A 40 -3.58 -3.67 -20.03
CA MET A 40 -2.88 -4.67 -19.24
C MET A 40 -2.59 -4.12 -17.84
N ILE A 41 -2.95 -4.86 -16.80
CA ILE A 41 -2.89 -4.38 -15.41
C ILE A 41 -2.22 -5.42 -14.52
N ASN A 42 -1.34 -4.99 -13.62
CA ASN A 42 -0.89 -5.85 -12.51
C ASN A 42 -2.06 -6.16 -11.57
N HIS A 43 -2.02 -7.31 -10.89
CA HIS A 43 -3.12 -7.75 -10.05
C HIS A 43 -2.70 -7.99 -8.61
N GLN A 44 -2.68 -6.92 -7.82
CA GLN A 44 -2.29 -6.95 -6.42
C GLN A 44 -3.44 -7.36 -5.49
N SER A 45 -4.69 -6.99 -5.81
CA SER A 45 -5.84 -7.31 -4.96
C SER A 45 -7.22 -7.27 -5.65
N THR A 46 -8.24 -7.69 -4.90
CA THR A 46 -9.65 -7.59 -5.25
C THR A 46 -10.15 -6.15 -5.45
N ALA A 47 -9.47 -5.15 -4.89
CA ALA A 47 -9.82 -3.75 -5.10
C ALA A 47 -9.30 -3.17 -6.42
N ASP A 48 -8.37 -3.81 -7.13
CA ASP A 48 -7.77 -3.26 -8.35
C ASP A 48 -8.82 -2.93 -9.42
N VAL A 49 -9.88 -3.75 -9.51
CA VAL A 49 -10.96 -3.57 -10.48
C VAL A 49 -11.82 -2.34 -10.16
N PRO A 50 -12.39 -2.19 -8.95
CA PRO A 50 -13.11 -0.97 -8.60
C PRO A 50 -12.19 0.26 -8.54
N THR A 51 -10.92 0.11 -8.16
CA THR A 51 -9.90 1.19 -8.23
C THR A 51 -9.72 1.67 -9.67
N LEU A 52 -9.50 0.75 -10.61
CA LEU A 52 -9.38 1.06 -12.03
C LEU A 52 -10.65 1.74 -12.58
N LEU A 53 -11.83 1.21 -12.25
CA LEU A 53 -13.09 1.77 -12.70
C LEU A 53 -13.31 3.19 -12.19
N ALA A 54 -12.88 3.49 -10.95
CA ALA A 54 -12.97 4.84 -10.38
C ALA A 54 -12.02 5.83 -11.08
N VAL A 55 -10.77 5.43 -11.31
CA VAL A 55 -9.76 6.28 -11.95
C VAL A 55 -10.11 6.55 -13.41
N LEU A 56 -10.55 5.51 -14.13
CA LEU A 56 -10.89 5.61 -15.55
C LEU A 56 -12.34 6.03 -15.79
N GLN A 57 -13.12 6.40 -14.76
CA GLN A 57 -14.54 6.75 -14.89
C GLN A 57 -14.77 7.98 -15.79
N ASN A 58 -13.84 8.94 -15.75
CA ASN A 58 -13.89 10.15 -16.56
C ASN A 58 -13.39 9.94 -18.01
N THR A 59 -12.62 8.88 -18.25
CA THR A 59 -12.03 8.55 -19.57
C THR A 59 -12.81 7.46 -20.30
N MET A 60 -13.49 6.54 -19.61
CA MET A 60 -14.22 5.40 -20.20
C MET A 60 -15.70 5.69 -20.49
N VAL A 61 -15.99 6.85 -21.10
CA VAL A 61 -17.37 7.30 -21.41
C VAL A 61 -18.08 6.37 -22.42
N ASN A 62 -17.33 5.61 -23.22
CA ASN A 62 -17.84 4.72 -24.26
C ASN A 62 -17.58 3.22 -23.96
N GLY A 63 -18.19 2.71 -22.88
CA GLY A 63 -18.48 1.30 -22.64
C GLY A 63 -17.34 0.26 -22.79
N CYS A 64 -16.82 -0.25 -21.67
CA CYS A 64 -15.76 -1.26 -21.63
C CYS A 64 -16.24 -2.72 -21.66
N ASP A 65 -15.36 -3.62 -22.10
CA ASP A 65 -15.50 -5.07 -21.92
C ASP A 65 -14.42 -5.54 -20.92
N VAL A 66 -14.84 -5.96 -19.72
CA VAL A 66 -13.95 -6.43 -18.65
C VAL A 66 -13.96 -7.96 -18.65
N GLN A 67 -12.85 -8.59 -19.02
CA GLN A 67 -12.79 -10.05 -19.11
C GLN A 67 -11.80 -10.63 -18.09
N MET A 68 -12.35 -11.32 -17.08
CA MET A 68 -11.55 -12.10 -16.14
C MET A 68 -11.44 -13.56 -16.62
N VAL A 69 -10.23 -14.01 -16.93
CA VAL A 69 -9.97 -15.43 -17.21
C VAL A 69 -9.88 -16.17 -15.87
N THR A 70 -10.95 -16.87 -15.49
CA THR A 70 -11.04 -17.65 -14.25
C THR A 70 -10.15 -18.89 -14.29
N GLN A 71 -9.48 -19.25 -13.19
CA GLN A 71 -8.51 -20.35 -13.18
C GLN A 71 -9.17 -21.75 -13.08
N GLY A 72 -8.87 -22.63 -14.04
CA GLY A 72 -9.01 -24.09 -13.91
C GLY A 72 -7.95 -24.86 -14.73
N LYS A 73 -7.13 -25.72 -14.10
CA LYS A 73 -6.05 -26.48 -14.78
C LYS A 73 -6.55 -27.43 -15.89
N ALA A 74 -7.83 -27.84 -15.87
CA ALA A 74 -8.43 -28.76 -16.84
C ALA A 74 -9.12 -28.06 -18.03
N THR A 75 -9.34 -26.74 -17.97
CA THR A 75 -10.17 -25.98 -18.94
C THR A 75 -9.42 -24.87 -19.69
N ARG A 76 -8.11 -24.75 -19.50
CA ARG A 76 -7.31 -23.61 -19.99
C ARG A 76 -7.37 -23.38 -21.50
N HIS A 77 -7.40 -24.45 -22.31
CA HIS A 77 -7.57 -24.32 -23.77
C HIS A 77 -8.98 -23.86 -24.13
N LEU A 78 -10.00 -24.42 -23.46
CA LEU A 78 -11.40 -24.01 -23.65
C LEU A 78 -11.66 -22.55 -23.22
N GLU A 79 -10.94 -22.05 -22.21
CA GLU A 79 -11.04 -20.65 -21.76
C GLU A 79 -10.50 -19.68 -22.82
N ILE A 80 -9.41 -20.03 -23.50
CA ILE A 80 -8.87 -19.24 -24.61
C ILE A 80 -9.84 -19.28 -25.81
N ASP A 81 -10.41 -20.44 -26.13
CA ASP A 81 -11.38 -20.55 -27.21
C ASP A 81 -12.66 -19.74 -26.91
N ARG A 82 -13.16 -19.79 -25.67
CA ARG A 82 -14.27 -18.96 -25.19
C ARG A 82 -13.95 -17.47 -25.26
N LEU A 83 -12.72 -17.07 -24.92
CA LEU A 83 -12.27 -15.68 -25.05
C LEU A 83 -12.32 -15.24 -26.51
N LYS A 84 -11.78 -16.04 -27.44
CA LYS A 84 -11.82 -15.73 -28.88
C LYS A 84 -13.27 -15.62 -29.38
N GLU A 85 -14.15 -16.51 -28.95
CA GLU A 85 -15.58 -16.44 -29.30
C GLU A 85 -16.26 -15.19 -28.73
N HIS A 86 -16.01 -14.83 -27.47
CA HIS A 86 -16.53 -13.62 -26.85
C HIS A 86 -16.08 -12.36 -27.57
N LEU A 87 -14.80 -12.26 -27.96
CA LEU A 87 -14.29 -11.14 -28.75
C LEU A 87 -15.01 -11.03 -30.11
N ARG A 88 -15.31 -12.15 -30.77
CA ARG A 88 -16.08 -12.15 -32.02
C ARG A 88 -17.50 -11.65 -31.83
N ASN A 89 -18.18 -12.10 -30.77
CA ASN A 89 -19.61 -11.88 -30.58
C ASN A 89 -19.95 -10.61 -29.81
N VAL A 90 -19.04 -10.10 -28.99
CA VAL A 90 -19.31 -8.97 -28.08
C VAL A 90 -18.48 -7.76 -28.45
N PHE A 91 -17.16 -7.93 -28.55
CA PHE A 91 -16.27 -6.80 -28.81
C PHE A 91 -16.53 -6.19 -30.19
N TRP A 92 -16.57 -7.03 -31.23
CA TRP A 92 -16.86 -6.57 -32.58
C TRP A 92 -18.31 -6.16 -32.80
N GLU A 93 -19.29 -6.95 -32.33
CA GLU A 93 -20.71 -6.62 -32.57
C GLU A 93 -21.14 -5.33 -31.85
N ARG A 94 -20.73 -5.16 -30.59
CA ARG A 94 -21.14 -4.03 -29.74
C ARG A 94 -20.23 -2.79 -29.81
N ASP A 95 -19.30 -2.77 -30.75
CA ASP A 95 -18.33 -1.68 -30.93
C ASP A 95 -17.51 -1.31 -29.70
N ARG A 96 -17.15 -2.32 -28.89
CA ARG A 96 -16.37 -2.07 -27.68
C ARG A 96 -15.00 -1.51 -28.05
N ARG A 97 -14.58 -0.50 -27.31
CA ARG A 97 -13.33 0.22 -27.54
C ARG A 97 -12.18 -0.32 -26.69
N TRP A 98 -12.49 -0.86 -25.51
CA TRP A 98 -11.50 -1.26 -24.51
C TRP A 98 -11.65 -2.73 -24.15
N VAL A 99 -10.52 -3.44 -24.08
CA VAL A 99 -10.43 -4.78 -23.49
C VAL A 99 -9.54 -4.68 -22.26
N ILE A 100 -10.06 -5.00 -21.07
CA ILE A 100 -9.27 -4.97 -19.83
C ILE A 100 -8.84 -6.39 -19.46
N LEU A 101 -7.54 -6.57 -19.19
CA LEU A 101 -6.95 -7.85 -18.84
C LEU A 101 -5.99 -7.72 -17.64
N PHE A 102 -5.99 -8.76 -16.79
CA PHE A 102 -4.98 -9.00 -15.75
C PHE A 102 -4.09 -10.18 -16.14
N PRO A 103 -2.94 -9.95 -16.80
CA PRO A 103 -2.08 -11.02 -17.32
C PRO A 103 -1.53 -11.97 -16.24
N GLU A 104 -1.49 -11.56 -14.97
CA GLU A 104 -1.17 -12.45 -13.85
C GLU A 104 -2.19 -13.60 -13.72
N GLY A 105 -3.44 -13.42 -14.17
CA GLY A 105 -4.45 -14.48 -14.17
C GLY A 105 -4.81 -14.99 -12.77
N GLY A 106 -4.62 -14.16 -11.73
CA GLY A 106 -4.96 -14.43 -10.34
C GLY A 106 -4.25 -13.45 -9.41
N PHE A 107 -4.74 -13.31 -8.18
CA PHE A 107 -4.17 -12.38 -7.20
C PHE A 107 -2.70 -12.68 -6.91
N TYR A 108 -1.89 -11.62 -6.79
CA TYR A 108 -0.47 -11.65 -6.48
C TYR A 108 -0.14 -12.62 -5.33
N TYR A 109 -0.78 -12.49 -4.16
CA TYR A 109 -0.47 -13.32 -2.97
C TYR A 109 -0.71 -14.83 -3.19
N LYS A 110 -1.67 -15.21 -4.04
CA LYS A 110 -1.92 -16.62 -4.39
C LYS A 110 -0.91 -17.16 -5.39
N ARG A 111 -0.33 -16.27 -6.21
CA ARG A 111 0.51 -16.63 -7.34
C ARG A 111 2.00 -16.50 -7.05
N PHE A 112 2.40 -15.67 -6.10
CA PHE A 112 3.78 -15.28 -5.86
C PHE A 112 4.73 -16.48 -5.81
N GLU A 113 4.55 -17.40 -4.87
CA GLU A 113 5.44 -18.57 -4.73
C GLU A 113 5.51 -19.43 -6.00
N SER A 114 4.37 -19.67 -6.64
CA SER A 114 4.30 -20.48 -7.87
C SER A 114 5.03 -19.80 -9.03
N SER A 115 4.95 -18.47 -9.09
CA SER A 115 5.63 -17.64 -10.07
C SER A 115 7.13 -17.64 -9.83
N GLN A 116 7.58 -17.43 -8.59
CA GLN A 116 9.01 -17.45 -8.26
C GLN A 116 9.64 -18.81 -8.55
N ARG A 117 8.95 -19.91 -8.22
CA ARG A 117 9.40 -21.27 -8.53
C ARG A 117 9.55 -21.48 -10.04
N TYR A 118 8.60 -21.00 -10.83
CA TYR A 118 8.66 -21.05 -12.29
C TYR A 118 9.79 -20.18 -12.84
N GLY A 119 9.97 -18.96 -12.33
CA GLY A 119 11.02 -18.05 -12.73
C GLY A 119 12.41 -18.64 -12.47
N ARG A 120 12.65 -19.11 -11.24
CA ARG A 120 13.92 -19.76 -10.84
C ARG A 120 14.25 -20.99 -11.69
N LYS A 121 13.24 -21.80 -12.04
CA LYS A 121 13.43 -23.00 -12.86
C LYS A 121 13.86 -22.67 -14.30
N ASN A 122 13.44 -21.54 -14.84
CA ASN A 122 13.66 -21.18 -16.24
C ASN A 122 14.64 -20.01 -16.42
N GLY A 123 15.26 -19.51 -15.33
CA GLY A 123 16.23 -18.42 -15.38
C GLY A 123 15.63 -17.02 -15.62
N PHE A 124 14.37 -16.80 -15.24
CA PHE A 124 13.71 -15.50 -15.35
C PHE A 124 13.96 -14.61 -14.12
N PRO A 125 13.86 -13.27 -14.26
CA PRO A 125 14.12 -12.34 -13.17
C PRO A 125 13.21 -12.59 -11.96
N TYR A 126 13.75 -12.32 -10.78
CA TYR A 126 13.00 -12.30 -9.54
C TYR A 126 12.21 -10.99 -9.45
N LEU A 127 10.89 -11.09 -9.34
CA LEU A 127 9.98 -9.95 -9.22
C LEU A 127 9.41 -9.91 -7.81
N GLU A 128 9.47 -8.77 -7.14
CA GLU A 128 9.12 -8.63 -5.74
C GLU A 128 7.66 -8.25 -5.52
N HIS A 129 7.11 -7.39 -6.37
CA HIS A 129 5.79 -6.75 -6.19
C HIS A 129 4.74 -7.16 -7.22
N VAL A 130 5.14 -7.92 -8.25
CA VAL A 130 4.26 -8.52 -9.26
C VAL A 130 4.61 -9.99 -9.52
N THR A 131 3.74 -10.71 -10.23
CA THR A 131 4.04 -12.07 -10.70
C THR A 131 4.25 -12.15 -12.21
N LEU A 132 5.04 -13.14 -12.66
CA LEU A 132 5.29 -13.35 -14.08
C LEU A 132 3.96 -13.55 -14.83
N PRO A 133 3.74 -12.77 -15.89
CA PRO A 133 2.47 -12.75 -16.59
C PRO A 133 2.27 -14.01 -17.43
N ARG A 134 1.00 -14.31 -17.71
CA ARG A 134 0.57 -15.35 -18.64
C ARG A 134 0.26 -14.71 -19.98
N MET A 135 0.88 -15.22 -21.04
CA MET A 135 0.72 -14.66 -22.38
C MET A 135 -0.55 -15.09 -23.11
N GLY A 136 -1.16 -16.23 -22.73
CA GLY A 136 -2.19 -16.87 -23.54
C GLY A 136 -3.38 -15.97 -23.88
N ALA A 137 -3.87 -15.18 -22.93
CA ALA A 137 -4.98 -14.25 -23.16
C ALA A 137 -4.55 -13.04 -24.00
N VAL A 138 -3.38 -12.43 -23.71
CA VAL A 138 -2.83 -11.32 -24.50
C VAL A 138 -2.65 -11.74 -25.96
N LYS A 139 -2.02 -12.90 -26.20
CA LYS A 139 -1.83 -13.46 -27.53
C LYS A 139 -3.16 -13.67 -28.26
N ALA A 140 -4.14 -14.29 -27.59
CA ALA A 140 -5.45 -14.55 -28.18
C ALA A 140 -6.21 -13.26 -28.53
N ILE A 141 -6.11 -12.22 -27.71
CA ILE A 141 -6.70 -10.90 -27.99
C ILE A 141 -6.01 -10.27 -29.18
N MET A 142 -4.68 -10.19 -29.18
CA MET A 142 -3.92 -9.56 -30.26
C MET A 142 -4.10 -10.29 -31.61
N GLU A 143 -4.19 -11.63 -31.60
CA GLU A 143 -4.52 -12.42 -32.80
C GLU A 143 -5.93 -12.15 -33.35
N GLU A 144 -6.91 -11.89 -32.48
CA GLU A 144 -8.31 -11.75 -32.90
C GLU A 144 -8.75 -10.32 -33.20
N VAL A 145 -8.26 -9.37 -32.42
CA VAL A 145 -8.68 -7.96 -32.45
C VAL A 145 -7.53 -6.97 -32.60
N GLY A 146 -6.27 -7.43 -32.61
CA GLY A 146 -5.08 -6.60 -32.81
C GLY A 146 -4.84 -6.18 -34.27
N PRO A 147 -3.70 -5.53 -34.56
CA PRO A 147 -3.34 -5.04 -35.89
C PRO A 147 -3.33 -6.16 -36.94
N ARG A 148 -3.75 -5.82 -38.15
CA ARG A 148 -3.79 -6.75 -39.30
C ARG A 148 -2.56 -6.52 -40.15
N LYS A 149 -1.90 -7.60 -40.59
CA LYS A 149 -0.89 -7.48 -41.64
C LYS A 149 -1.60 -7.26 -42.99
N GLU A 150 -1.02 -6.41 -43.82
CA GLU A 150 -1.49 -6.13 -45.19
C GLU A 150 -1.56 -7.40 -46.07
N ASP A 151 -0.86 -8.48 -45.68
CA ASP A 151 -0.75 -9.73 -46.45
C ASP A 151 -1.99 -10.64 -46.44
N GLU A 152 -3.00 -10.40 -45.59
CA GLU A 152 -4.21 -11.25 -45.54
C GLU A 152 -5.26 -10.95 -46.63
N GLU A 153 -5.11 -9.86 -47.40
CA GLU A 153 -6.04 -9.55 -48.51
C GLU A 153 -5.83 -10.47 -49.74
N GLY A 154 -4.72 -11.19 -49.82
CA GLY A 154 -4.31 -11.92 -51.03
C GLY A 154 -4.78 -13.38 -51.18
N LEU A 155 -5.25 -14.06 -50.12
CA LEU A 155 -5.24 -15.53 -50.11
C LEU A 155 -6.59 -16.27 -50.23
N ILE A 156 -7.67 -15.65 -50.74
CA ILE A 156 -8.93 -16.37 -51.02
C ILE A 156 -9.53 -15.99 -52.38
N LYS A 157 -8.74 -16.12 -53.44
CA LYS A 157 -9.28 -16.57 -54.74
C LYS A 157 -9.00 -18.06 -54.85
N THR A 158 -10.07 -18.86 -54.91
CA THR A 158 -10.16 -20.31 -55.16
C THR A 158 -10.40 -21.20 -53.93
N ARG A 159 -11.67 -21.59 -53.73
CA ARG A 159 -12.13 -22.96 -54.03
C ARG A 159 -13.64 -23.08 -53.76
N SER A 160 -14.37 -23.17 -54.87
CA SER A 160 -15.78 -23.60 -54.93
C SER A 160 -15.88 -25.11 -54.71
N GLY A 161 -16.93 -25.58 -54.03
CA GLY A 161 -17.24 -27.01 -53.95
C GLY A 161 -18.26 -27.44 -52.87
N SER A 162 -19.54 -27.11 -53.06
CA SER A 162 -20.77 -27.85 -52.67
C SER A 162 -20.93 -28.55 -51.30
N LYS A 163 -21.87 -28.06 -50.47
CA LYS A 163 -23.05 -28.83 -49.95
C LYS A 163 -24.11 -27.86 -49.39
N LEU A 164 -25.17 -27.61 -50.16
CA LEU A 164 -26.06 -26.46 -49.98
C LEU A 164 -27.35 -26.86 -49.24
N GLN A 165 -27.52 -26.38 -47.99
CA GLN A 165 -28.78 -25.81 -47.44
C GLN A 165 -28.57 -25.41 -45.95
N LEU A 166 -27.77 -26.16 -45.18
CA LEU A 166 -27.34 -25.77 -43.81
C LEU A 166 -26.16 -24.78 -43.80
N ILE A 167 -25.47 -24.66 -44.94
CA ILE A 167 -24.27 -23.84 -45.08
C ILE A 167 -24.63 -22.36 -45.32
N LYS A 168 -25.84 -22.01 -45.78
CA LYS A 168 -26.15 -20.62 -46.14
C LYS A 168 -26.28 -19.70 -44.93
N ASP A 169 -26.94 -20.14 -43.86
CA ASP A 169 -27.13 -19.33 -42.66
C ASP A 169 -25.83 -19.25 -41.85
N THR A 170 -25.10 -20.37 -41.77
CA THR A 170 -23.77 -20.41 -41.14
C THR A 170 -22.74 -19.61 -41.94
N VAL A 171 -22.71 -19.71 -43.27
CA VAL A 171 -21.81 -18.90 -44.12
C VAL A 171 -22.24 -17.44 -44.17
N GLY A 172 -23.53 -17.14 -44.07
CA GLY A 172 -24.07 -15.79 -43.92
C GLY A 172 -23.58 -15.14 -42.63
N ALA A 173 -23.78 -15.80 -41.49
CA ALA A 173 -23.30 -15.35 -40.19
C ALA A 173 -21.76 -15.28 -40.12
N ILE A 174 -21.05 -16.25 -40.72
CA ILE A 174 -19.58 -16.21 -40.83
C ILE A 174 -19.14 -15.05 -41.72
N ARG A 175 -19.81 -14.80 -42.85
CA ARG A 175 -19.51 -13.66 -43.73
C ARG A 175 -19.78 -12.33 -43.06
N GLU A 176 -20.89 -12.21 -42.33
CA GLU A 176 -21.21 -11.00 -41.55
C GLU A 176 -20.21 -10.77 -40.44
N LYS A 177 -19.86 -11.78 -39.63
CA LYS A 177 -18.83 -11.65 -38.59
C LYS A 177 -17.45 -11.33 -39.17
N LYS A 178 -17.10 -11.93 -40.32
CA LYS A 178 -15.87 -11.64 -41.03
C LYS A 178 -15.87 -10.22 -41.60
N TYR A 179 -16.99 -9.76 -42.16
CA TYR A 179 -17.17 -8.40 -42.66
C TYR A 179 -17.13 -7.36 -41.53
N VAL A 180 -17.74 -7.62 -40.37
CA VAL A 180 -17.65 -6.75 -39.19
C VAL A 180 -16.22 -6.68 -38.67
N LYS A 181 -15.49 -7.81 -38.63
CA LYS A 181 -14.05 -7.81 -38.37
C LYS A 181 -13.35 -6.93 -39.39
N GLU A 182 -13.48 -7.19 -40.69
CA GLU A 182 -12.78 -6.45 -41.76
C GLU A 182 -13.08 -4.93 -41.78
N THR A 183 -14.31 -4.51 -41.48
CA THR A 183 -14.74 -3.09 -41.54
C THR A 183 -14.40 -2.26 -40.32
N ARG A 184 -14.30 -2.88 -39.13
CA ARG A 184 -14.07 -2.15 -37.89
C ARG A 184 -12.58 -2.04 -37.56
N PRO A 185 -12.11 -0.91 -37.00
CA PRO A 185 -10.70 -0.69 -36.75
C PRO A 185 -10.17 -1.66 -35.68
N PRO A 186 -8.96 -2.22 -35.82
CA PRO A 186 -8.33 -3.07 -34.81
C PRO A 186 -7.92 -2.29 -33.56
N ILE A 187 -7.47 -3.02 -32.53
CA ILE A 187 -6.72 -2.45 -31.41
C ILE A 187 -5.46 -1.79 -31.95
N LYS A 188 -5.31 -0.50 -31.63
CA LYS A 188 -4.23 0.35 -32.09
C LYS A 188 -3.16 0.54 -31.02
N TYR A 189 -3.55 0.43 -29.75
CA TYR A 189 -2.63 0.59 -28.63
C TYR A 189 -2.80 -0.48 -27.56
N VAL A 190 -1.70 -0.75 -26.87
CA VAL A 190 -1.68 -1.50 -25.62
C VAL A 190 -1.32 -0.53 -24.51
N LEU A 191 -2.27 -0.27 -23.60
CA LEU A 191 -2.07 0.53 -22.41
C LEU A 191 -1.65 -0.38 -21.27
N ASP A 192 -0.43 -0.19 -20.81
CA ASP A 192 0.08 -0.81 -19.61
C ASP A 192 -0.20 0.07 -18.39
N VAL A 193 -0.95 -0.47 -17.42
CA VAL A 193 -1.35 0.22 -16.19
C VAL A 193 -0.70 -0.44 -15.00
N THR A 194 0.02 0.34 -14.21
CA THR A 194 0.63 -0.13 -12.96
C THR A 194 -0.07 0.53 -11.79
N ILE A 195 -0.84 -0.25 -11.05
CA ILE A 195 -1.46 0.17 -9.80
C ILE A 195 -0.52 -0.19 -8.67
N ALA A 196 -0.19 0.78 -7.84
CA ALA A 196 0.64 0.60 -6.67
C ALA A 196 -0.07 1.14 -5.44
N TYR A 197 -0.05 0.35 -4.38
CA TYR A 197 -0.58 0.73 -3.09
C TYR A 197 0.57 1.08 -2.13
N PRO A 198 0.36 2.03 -1.21
CA PRO A 198 1.39 2.50 -0.32
C PRO A 198 1.85 1.36 0.58
N ASN A 199 3.15 1.33 0.88
CA ASN A 199 3.80 0.29 1.69
C ASN A 199 3.61 -1.15 1.14
N GLY A 200 3.28 -1.30 -0.15
CA GLY A 200 3.01 -2.60 -0.76
C GLY A 200 1.74 -3.28 -0.22
N GLN A 201 0.82 -2.53 0.39
CA GLN A 201 -0.39 -3.08 1.02
C GLN A 201 -1.65 -2.80 0.19
N PRO A 202 -2.06 -3.71 -0.68
CA PRO A 202 -3.20 -3.47 -1.53
C PRO A 202 -4.51 -3.51 -0.75
N LEU A 203 -5.46 -2.65 -1.15
CA LEU A 203 -6.80 -2.62 -0.54
C LEU A 203 -7.56 -3.89 -0.89
N SER A 204 -8.33 -4.46 0.04
CA SER A 204 -9.28 -5.51 -0.29
C SER A 204 -10.64 -4.93 -0.65
N LEU A 205 -11.47 -5.65 -1.40
CA LEU A 205 -12.85 -5.24 -1.66
C LEU A 205 -13.65 -5.04 -0.36
N ALA A 206 -13.40 -5.86 0.67
CA ALA A 206 -14.03 -5.68 1.98
C ALA A 206 -13.59 -4.36 2.64
N THR A 207 -12.30 -4.03 2.54
CA THR A 207 -11.77 -2.75 3.04
C THR A 207 -12.42 -1.57 2.31
N LEU A 208 -12.60 -1.69 1.00
CA LEU A 208 -13.25 -0.68 0.16
C LEU A 208 -14.74 -0.49 0.52
N CYS A 209 -15.47 -1.58 0.75
CA CYS A 209 -16.91 -1.52 1.04
C CYS A 209 -17.23 -1.09 2.47
N PHE A 210 -16.37 -1.43 3.44
CA PHE A 210 -16.64 -1.21 4.86
C PHE A 210 -15.78 -0.13 5.51
N GLY A 211 -14.85 0.51 4.77
CA GLY A 211 -14.01 1.59 5.28
C GLY A 211 -13.13 1.18 6.47
N THR A 212 -12.78 -0.10 6.58
CA THR A 212 -12.10 -0.67 7.76
C THR A 212 -10.60 -0.33 7.85
N ARG A 213 -10.06 0.40 6.86
CA ARG A 213 -8.68 0.90 6.84
C ARG A 213 -8.72 2.40 6.58
N GLU A 214 -7.76 3.12 7.14
CA GLU A 214 -7.54 4.52 6.83
C GLU A 214 -7.36 4.74 5.32
N ARG A 215 -7.83 5.89 4.86
CA ARG A 215 -7.76 6.30 3.45
C ARG A 215 -6.30 6.31 3.01
N CYS A 216 -6.03 5.68 1.88
CA CYS A 216 -4.67 5.60 1.35
C CYS A 216 -4.56 6.23 -0.04
N ASP A 217 -3.37 6.75 -0.31
CA ASP A 217 -2.98 7.34 -1.59
C ASP A 217 -2.64 6.22 -2.57
N ILE A 218 -3.31 6.16 -3.73
CA ILE A 218 -3.07 5.12 -4.74
C ILE A 218 -2.32 5.75 -5.91
N ALA A 219 -1.20 5.14 -6.27
CA ALA A 219 -0.41 5.56 -7.40
C ALA A 219 -0.76 4.72 -8.63
N VAL A 220 -1.01 5.39 -9.76
CA VAL A 220 -1.35 4.75 -11.03
C VAL A 220 -0.40 5.26 -12.10
N ASN A 221 0.40 4.35 -12.67
CA ASN A 221 1.24 4.65 -13.80
C ASN A 221 0.61 4.19 -15.10
N TYR A 222 0.71 5.02 -16.14
CA TYR A 222 0.33 4.68 -17.51
C TYR A 222 1.55 4.64 -18.42
N LYS A 223 1.65 3.57 -19.22
CA LYS A 223 2.63 3.47 -20.29
C LYS A 223 1.96 2.92 -21.54
N MET A 224 2.05 3.67 -22.64
CA MET A 224 1.37 3.36 -23.89
C MET A 224 2.33 2.72 -24.88
N TYR A 225 1.88 1.65 -25.53
CA TYR A 225 2.59 0.98 -26.61
C TYR A 225 1.74 1.00 -27.89
N ASN A 226 2.37 1.20 -29.04
CA ASN A 226 1.71 0.93 -30.31
C ASN A 226 1.50 -0.59 -30.42
N ALA A 227 0.28 -1.00 -30.75
CA ALA A 227 -0.07 -2.40 -30.90
C ALA A 227 0.74 -3.11 -32.01
N GLU A 228 1.22 -2.35 -33.01
CA GLU A 228 2.07 -2.85 -34.09
C GLU A 228 3.47 -3.26 -33.62
N ASP A 229 3.96 -2.63 -32.55
CA ASP A 229 5.29 -2.90 -31.98
C ASP A 229 5.28 -4.12 -31.05
N VAL A 230 4.10 -4.61 -30.65
CA VAL A 230 3.95 -5.77 -29.77
C VAL A 230 4.21 -7.05 -30.58
N PRO A 231 5.20 -7.89 -30.22
CA PRO A 231 5.60 -9.03 -31.04
C PRO A 231 4.70 -10.27 -30.83
N PHE A 232 3.38 -10.12 -30.98
CA PHE A 232 2.39 -11.16 -30.62
C PHE A 232 2.38 -12.38 -31.56
N HIS A 233 3.01 -12.30 -32.73
CA HIS A 233 3.14 -13.41 -33.68
C HIS A 233 4.22 -14.43 -33.31
N ASP A 234 5.16 -14.03 -32.45
CA ASP A 234 6.30 -14.85 -32.03
C ASP A 234 6.19 -15.07 -30.53
N GLU A 235 5.99 -16.33 -30.12
CA GLU A 235 5.71 -16.66 -28.71
C GLU A 235 6.89 -16.35 -27.79
N GLU A 236 8.13 -16.45 -28.28
CA GLU A 236 9.30 -16.15 -27.47
C GLU A 236 9.48 -14.65 -27.31
N LYS A 237 9.34 -13.90 -28.40
CA LYS A 237 9.45 -12.43 -28.35
C LYS A 237 8.32 -11.81 -27.55
N LEU A 238 7.08 -12.34 -27.66
CA LEU A 238 5.96 -11.90 -26.84
C LEU A 238 6.24 -12.14 -25.35
N ARG A 239 6.80 -13.31 -25.01
CA ARG A 239 7.18 -13.63 -23.63
C ARG A 239 8.17 -12.63 -23.08
N ASP A 240 9.25 -12.42 -23.81
CA ASP A 240 10.35 -11.59 -23.35
C ASP A 240 9.91 -10.11 -23.28
N TRP A 241 9.10 -9.64 -24.24
CA TRP A 241 8.46 -8.34 -24.17
C TRP A 241 7.56 -8.20 -22.93
N MET A 242 6.64 -9.15 -22.70
CA MET A 242 5.75 -9.12 -21.54
C MET A 242 6.50 -9.21 -20.22
N TYR A 243 7.60 -9.97 -20.16
CA TYR A 243 8.42 -10.10 -18.95
C TYR A 243 9.17 -8.80 -18.67
N ASN A 244 9.70 -8.14 -19.70
CA ASN A 244 10.34 -6.83 -19.55
C ASN A 244 9.34 -5.78 -19.07
N VAL A 245 8.12 -5.75 -19.62
CA VAL A 245 7.04 -4.89 -19.11
C VAL A 245 6.83 -5.13 -17.61
N TYR A 246 6.77 -6.38 -17.17
CA TYR A 246 6.56 -6.70 -15.76
C TYR A 246 7.79 -6.44 -14.86
N VAL A 247 9.01 -6.46 -15.40
CA VAL A 247 10.21 -5.98 -14.69
C VAL A 247 10.10 -4.48 -14.45
N GLU A 248 9.73 -3.70 -15.47
CA GLU A 248 9.53 -2.25 -15.33
C GLU A 248 8.41 -1.94 -14.32
N LYS A 249 7.31 -2.70 -14.33
CA LYS A 249 6.25 -2.57 -13.31
C LYS A 249 6.78 -2.79 -11.89
N ASP A 250 7.56 -3.85 -11.73
CA ASP A 250 8.16 -4.21 -10.45
C ASP A 250 9.07 -3.09 -9.93
N GLU A 251 9.85 -2.49 -10.83
CA GLU A 251 10.69 -1.32 -10.55
C GLU A 251 9.88 -0.07 -10.21
N ILE A 252 8.81 0.24 -10.95
CA ILE A 252 7.92 1.38 -10.65
C ILE A 252 7.31 1.21 -9.26
N ILE A 253 6.76 0.03 -8.95
CA ILE A 253 6.18 -0.22 -7.63
C ILE A 253 7.25 -0.14 -6.56
N ARG A 254 8.44 -0.70 -6.82
CA ARG A 254 9.58 -0.61 -5.90
C ARG A 254 9.98 0.84 -5.64
N GLU A 255 10.08 1.67 -6.67
CA GLU A 255 10.44 3.09 -6.54
C GLU A 255 9.32 3.92 -5.92
N LEU A 256 8.06 3.51 -6.01
CA LEU A 256 6.97 4.15 -5.27
C LEU A 256 7.00 3.75 -3.79
N VAL A 257 7.23 2.47 -3.50
CA VAL A 257 7.41 1.95 -2.13
C VAL A 257 8.67 2.53 -1.49
N LYS A 258 9.75 2.69 -2.25
CA LYS A 258 10.99 3.38 -1.82
C LYS A 258 10.87 4.90 -1.86
N GLY A 259 10.05 5.47 -2.73
CA GLY A 259 9.83 6.92 -2.88
C GLY A 259 9.00 7.49 -1.73
N SER A 260 8.24 6.65 -1.03
CA SER A 260 7.75 6.90 0.32
C SER A 260 8.87 7.05 1.37
N LYS A 261 10.14 6.79 1.01
CA LYS A 261 11.35 7.07 1.81
C LYS A 261 12.05 8.40 1.42
N ARG A 262 11.33 9.42 0.91
CA ARG A 262 11.92 10.77 0.74
C ARG A 262 11.83 11.58 2.03
N THR A 263 13.00 11.93 2.54
CA THR A 263 13.27 12.89 3.62
C THR A 263 12.60 14.24 3.33
N GLY A 264 11.51 14.52 4.02
CA GLY A 264 10.76 15.78 4.03
C GLY A 264 9.77 15.78 5.21
N PRO A 265 9.23 16.94 5.61
CA PRO A 265 8.53 17.11 6.90
C PRO A 265 7.19 16.36 7.04
N ASP A 266 6.79 15.58 6.04
CA ASP A 266 5.63 14.69 6.08
C ASP A 266 6.08 13.22 6.00
N ALA A 267 6.64 12.70 7.09
CA ALA A 267 7.08 11.30 7.18
C ALA A 267 5.87 10.35 7.23
N VAL A 268 5.79 9.40 6.28
CA VAL A 268 4.82 8.30 6.34
C VAL A 268 5.25 7.33 7.46
N PRO A 269 4.39 7.01 8.44
CA PRO A 269 4.73 6.10 9.52
C PRO A 269 5.03 4.68 9.00
N CYS A 270 5.97 3.99 9.64
CA CYS A 270 6.24 2.57 9.37
C CYS A 270 4.95 1.72 9.46
N PRO A 271 4.83 0.63 8.68
CA PRO A 271 3.63 -0.22 8.66
C PRO A 271 3.35 -0.81 10.04
N THR A 272 2.08 -1.00 10.42
CA THR A 272 1.67 -1.42 11.78
C THR A 272 2.28 -2.74 12.26
N TRP A 273 2.72 -3.62 11.35
CA TRP A 273 3.39 -4.87 11.67
C TRP A 273 4.91 -4.77 11.81
N HIS A 274 5.54 -3.70 11.30
CA HIS A 274 6.95 -3.37 11.51
C HIS A 274 7.04 -1.88 11.88
N PRO A 275 6.46 -1.45 13.01
CA PRO A 275 6.18 -0.03 13.25
C PRO A 275 7.40 0.78 13.70
N PHE A 276 8.57 0.17 13.91
CA PHE A 276 9.79 0.88 14.30
C PHE A 276 10.67 1.19 13.10
N GLN A 277 11.07 2.46 12.93
CA GLN A 277 11.93 2.91 11.84
C GLN A 277 13.38 3.05 12.29
N CYS A 278 14.28 2.32 11.64
CA CYS A 278 15.72 2.50 11.74
C CYS A 278 16.15 3.85 11.12
N PRO A 279 17.29 4.45 11.50
CA PRO A 279 17.76 5.75 11.01
C PRO A 279 18.08 5.74 9.51
N ASN A 280 18.41 4.56 8.98
CA ASN A 280 18.63 4.31 7.56
C ASN A 280 17.30 4.21 6.76
N GLY A 281 16.15 4.24 7.43
CA GLY A 281 14.81 4.18 6.85
C GLY A 281 14.23 2.76 6.66
N ASP A 282 14.84 1.74 7.25
CA ASP A 282 14.25 0.38 7.32
C ASP A 282 13.24 0.28 8.46
N CYS A 283 12.25 -0.60 8.33
CA CYS A 283 11.19 -0.77 9.33
C CYS A 283 11.27 -2.20 9.91
N ILE A 284 11.29 -2.32 11.24
CA ILE A 284 11.34 -3.61 11.94
C ILE A 284 10.14 -3.76 12.91
N PRO A 285 9.73 -4.99 13.25
CA PRO A 285 8.77 -5.25 14.32
C PRO A 285 9.29 -4.78 15.67
N ILE A 286 8.42 -4.20 16.51
CA ILE A 286 8.78 -3.80 17.90
C ILE A 286 9.36 -4.97 18.71
N LYS A 287 8.95 -6.20 18.43
CA LYS A 287 9.48 -7.40 19.12
C LYS A 287 10.97 -7.67 18.87
N TYR A 288 11.55 -7.03 17.85
CA TYR A 288 12.97 -7.10 17.49
C TYR A 288 13.72 -5.84 17.95
N LEU A 289 13.08 -4.98 18.74
CA LEU A 289 13.80 -3.96 19.46
C LEU A 289 14.42 -4.59 20.70
N CYS A 290 15.74 -4.46 20.82
CA CYS A 290 16.46 -4.80 22.03
C CYS A 290 16.32 -6.27 22.40
N ASP A 291 16.23 -7.13 21.37
CA ASP A 291 16.08 -8.57 21.52
C ASP A 291 17.45 -9.29 21.56
N GLY A 292 18.53 -8.52 21.42
CA GLY A 292 19.92 -9.01 21.45
C GLY A 292 20.47 -9.41 20.09
N SER A 293 19.71 -9.20 19.00
CA SER A 293 20.11 -9.46 17.62
C SER A 293 20.00 -8.18 16.79
N ALA A 294 20.96 -7.94 15.90
CA ALA A 294 20.91 -6.77 15.02
C ALA A 294 19.92 -6.98 13.86
N ASP A 295 18.80 -6.26 13.87
CA ASP A 295 17.79 -6.24 12.82
C ASP A 295 17.80 -4.93 12.01
N CYS A 296 18.32 -3.81 12.53
CA CYS A 296 18.70 -2.65 11.72
C CYS A 296 20.11 -2.83 11.13
N ALA A 297 20.36 -2.27 9.95
CA ALA A 297 21.66 -2.39 9.27
C ALA A 297 22.82 -1.70 10.01
N ASP A 298 22.50 -0.74 10.88
CA ASP A 298 23.42 0.00 11.74
C ASP A 298 23.32 -0.41 13.23
N GLU A 299 22.66 -1.54 13.53
CA GLU A 299 22.39 -2.02 14.89
C GLU A 299 21.66 -1.00 15.78
N PHE A 300 20.93 -0.05 15.17
CA PHE A 300 20.27 1.02 15.91
C PHE A 300 19.12 0.54 16.81
N ASP A 301 18.45 -0.53 16.42
CA ASP A 301 17.47 -1.26 17.20
C ASP A 301 18.04 -1.89 18.48
N GLU A 302 19.34 -2.20 18.48
CA GLU A 302 20.09 -2.69 19.64
C GLU A 302 20.89 -1.58 20.33
N ASN A 303 20.71 -0.32 19.90
CA ASN A 303 21.39 0.80 20.52
C ASN A 303 20.92 0.95 21.97
N ARG A 304 21.89 0.87 22.88
CA ARG A 304 21.69 1.00 24.32
C ARG A 304 20.93 2.27 24.73
N GLN A 305 21.02 3.35 23.95
CA GLN A 305 20.24 4.57 24.16
C GLN A 305 18.75 4.40 23.76
N MET A 306 18.45 3.66 22.68
CA MET A 306 17.08 3.38 22.22
C MET A 306 16.37 2.34 23.09
N CYS A 307 17.09 1.33 23.56
CA CYS A 307 16.53 0.26 24.38
C CYS A 307 16.03 0.69 25.75
N THR A 308 16.40 1.89 26.19
CA THR A 308 15.84 2.49 27.41
C THR A 308 14.49 3.18 27.17
N ALA A 309 14.11 3.47 25.91
CA ALA A 309 12.88 4.18 25.55
C ALA A 309 11.66 3.26 25.36
N ALA A 310 11.83 2.02 24.90
CA ALA A 310 10.72 1.06 24.71
C ALA A 310 10.03 0.62 26.01
N THR A 311 10.68 0.85 27.16
CA THR A 311 10.18 0.53 28.50
C THR A 311 9.52 1.72 29.21
N ARG A 312 9.47 2.92 28.61
CA ARG A 312 8.94 4.13 29.25
C ARG A 312 7.40 4.24 29.11
N PRO A 313 6.72 4.88 30.07
CA PRO A 313 5.28 5.11 29.96
C PRO A 313 4.95 6.02 28.76
N PRO A 314 3.87 5.74 28.00
CA PRO A 314 3.39 6.61 26.93
C PRO A 314 3.17 8.06 27.39
N VAL A 315 3.32 9.03 26.48
CA VAL A 315 3.18 10.46 26.78
C VAL A 315 1.77 10.77 27.29
N GLU A 316 0.76 10.18 26.66
CA GLU A 316 -0.65 10.37 27.02
C GLU A 316 -0.95 9.83 28.43
N GLU A 317 -0.36 8.68 28.79
CA GLU A 317 -0.47 8.10 30.12
C GLU A 317 0.26 8.94 31.17
N THR A 318 1.47 9.41 30.86
CA THR A 318 2.27 10.28 31.73
C THR A 318 1.56 11.61 31.99
N ALA A 319 1.01 12.25 30.94
CA ALA A 319 0.26 13.49 31.06
C ALA A 319 -1.03 13.31 31.88
N SER A 320 -1.75 12.21 31.65
CA SER A 320 -2.96 11.87 32.40
C SER A 320 -2.65 11.64 33.87
N PHE A 321 -1.53 10.98 34.18
CA PHE A 321 -1.05 10.74 35.52
C PHE A 321 -0.69 12.05 36.25
N LEU A 322 0.09 12.93 35.62
CA LEU A 322 0.44 14.23 36.21
C LEU A 322 -0.81 15.09 36.46
N LYS A 323 -1.78 15.08 35.54
CA LYS A 323 -3.09 15.75 35.72
C LYS A 323 -3.86 15.16 36.91
N ALA A 324 -3.87 13.84 37.06
CA ALA A 324 -4.54 13.17 38.19
C ALA A 324 -3.90 13.54 39.54
N LEU A 325 -2.57 13.61 39.61
CA LEU A 325 -1.86 14.02 40.83
C LEU A 325 -2.16 15.47 41.22
N LEU A 326 -2.15 16.39 40.25
CA LEU A 326 -2.48 17.80 40.50
C LEU A 326 -3.95 17.97 40.92
N HIS A 327 -4.86 17.17 40.37
CA HIS A 327 -6.26 17.16 40.77
C HIS A 327 -6.45 16.60 42.19
N ALA A 328 -5.69 15.57 42.57
CA ALA A 328 -5.81 14.92 43.88
C ALA A 328 -5.14 15.71 45.01
N HIS A 329 -3.95 16.28 44.76
CA HIS A 329 -3.08 16.86 45.79
C HIS A 329 -2.88 18.38 45.66
N GLY A 330 -3.44 18.99 44.61
CA GLY A 330 -3.42 20.43 44.37
C GLY A 330 -2.42 20.89 43.31
N ASN A 331 -2.65 22.11 42.78
CA ASN A 331 -1.92 22.66 41.62
C ASN A 331 -0.41 22.85 41.82
N ASP A 332 0.05 22.89 43.07
CA ASP A 332 1.47 23.08 43.44
C ASP A 332 2.13 21.79 43.93
N PHE A 333 1.44 20.65 43.92
CA PHE A 333 1.95 19.38 44.45
C PHE A 333 3.31 18.99 43.87
N LEU A 334 3.48 19.18 42.56
CA LEU A 334 4.69 18.80 41.83
C LEU A 334 5.90 19.70 42.12
N VAL A 335 5.73 20.81 42.86
CA VAL A 335 6.84 21.60 43.40
C VAL A 335 7.71 20.76 44.33
N LYS A 336 7.11 19.82 45.08
CA LYS A 336 7.83 18.90 45.95
C LYS A 336 8.81 18.01 45.17
N LEU A 337 8.51 17.72 43.91
CA LEU A 337 9.34 16.87 43.05
C LEU A 337 10.30 17.68 42.17
N PHE A 338 9.78 18.63 41.39
CA PHE A 338 10.56 19.37 40.38
C PHE A 338 11.06 20.74 40.86
N GLY A 339 10.63 21.20 42.03
CA GLY A 339 11.12 22.44 42.65
C GLY A 339 10.24 23.65 42.31
N PRO A 340 10.69 24.87 42.63
CA PRO A 340 9.85 26.07 42.56
C PRO A 340 9.33 26.39 41.15
N LYS A 341 10.01 25.92 40.10
CA LYS A 341 9.57 26.08 38.70
C LYS A 341 8.30 25.29 38.35
N ALA A 342 7.97 24.27 39.14
CA ALA A 342 6.78 23.46 38.95
C ALA A 342 5.49 24.06 39.50
N LYS A 343 5.56 25.28 40.05
CA LYS A 343 4.40 25.98 40.59
C LYS A 343 3.32 26.19 39.52
N ASP A 344 2.06 26.27 39.97
CA ASP A 344 0.91 26.55 39.13
C ASP A 344 0.84 25.57 37.95
N GLN A 345 0.76 24.26 38.25
CA GLN A 345 0.64 23.20 37.23
C GLN A 345 1.80 23.17 36.22
N LEU A 346 3.05 23.29 36.69
CA LEU A 346 4.25 23.20 35.85
C LEU A 346 4.39 24.34 34.83
N THR A 347 3.70 25.48 34.99
CA THR A 347 3.76 26.60 34.03
C THR A 347 5.18 27.09 33.76
N GLY A 348 6.03 27.14 34.79
CA GLY A 348 7.45 27.51 34.66
C GLY A 348 8.32 26.50 33.90
N MET A 349 7.78 25.30 33.62
CA MET A 349 8.43 24.21 32.88
C MET A 349 7.76 23.95 31.52
N GLY A 350 6.85 24.84 31.08
CA GLY A 350 6.13 24.67 29.81
C GLY A 350 4.78 23.94 29.95
N GLY A 351 4.33 23.67 31.17
CA GLY A 351 3.06 23.01 31.45
C GLY A 351 3.14 21.49 31.43
N ILE A 352 2.02 20.85 31.77
CA ILE A 352 1.95 19.39 32.00
C ILE A 352 2.34 18.60 30.74
N ASP A 353 1.85 19.01 29.57
CA ASP A 353 2.07 18.25 28.33
C ASP A 353 3.56 18.28 27.92
N GLN A 354 4.25 19.41 28.11
CA GLN A 354 5.69 19.51 27.85
C GLN A 354 6.51 18.65 28.81
N VAL A 355 6.19 18.69 30.11
CA VAL A 355 6.89 17.87 31.11
C VAL A 355 6.64 16.38 30.89
N ALA A 356 5.43 15.99 30.47
CA ALA A 356 5.11 14.61 30.14
C ALA A 356 5.90 14.11 28.93
N VAL A 357 6.01 14.91 27.86
CA VAL A 357 6.85 14.61 26.70
C VAL A 357 8.30 14.42 27.12
N SER A 358 8.84 15.36 27.89
CA SER A 358 10.26 15.33 28.29
C SER A 358 10.56 14.18 29.26
N LEU A 359 9.65 13.83 30.19
CA LEU A 359 9.81 12.64 31.05
C LEU A 359 9.78 11.33 30.26
N SER A 360 8.92 11.23 29.25
CA SER A 360 8.81 10.03 28.41
C SER A 360 9.97 9.91 27.41
N GLN A 361 10.59 11.02 27.00
CA GLN A 361 11.65 11.02 25.97
C GLN A 361 13.07 11.10 26.54
N SER A 362 13.28 11.78 27.68
CA SER A 362 14.61 12.00 28.23
C SER A 362 15.29 10.70 28.67
N PRO A 363 16.54 10.44 28.25
CA PRO A 363 17.23 9.19 28.54
C PRO A 363 17.61 9.03 30.02
N THR A 364 17.94 10.13 30.68
CA THR A 364 18.37 10.18 32.08
C THR A 364 17.79 11.40 32.78
N ILE A 365 17.85 11.38 34.11
CA ILE A 365 17.44 12.48 34.96
C ILE A 365 18.20 13.79 34.68
N GLU A 366 19.47 13.70 34.27
CA GLU A 366 20.30 14.85 33.89
C GLU A 366 19.87 15.43 32.53
N SER A 367 19.48 14.56 31.59
CA SER A 367 18.99 14.96 30.28
C SER A 367 17.65 15.69 30.40
N PHE A 368 16.77 15.16 31.25
CA PHE A 368 15.51 15.82 31.62
C PHE A 368 15.76 17.16 32.29
N GLY A 369 16.71 17.22 33.23
CA GLY A 369 17.11 18.45 33.89
C GLY A 369 17.57 19.52 32.89
N THR A 370 18.37 19.14 31.91
CA THR A 370 18.86 20.03 30.86
C THR A 370 17.71 20.58 30.01
N GLU A 371 16.78 19.73 29.58
CA GLU A 371 15.64 20.11 28.75
C GLU A 371 14.68 21.05 29.50
N MET A 372 14.42 20.76 30.78
CA MET A 372 13.57 21.57 31.66
C MET A 372 14.30 22.78 32.28
N LYS A 373 15.58 22.99 31.91
CA LYS A 373 16.42 24.07 32.43
C LYS A 373 16.52 24.06 33.97
N LEU A 374 16.56 22.89 34.58
CA LEU A 374 16.81 22.70 36.01
C LEU A 374 18.30 22.89 36.33
N THR A 375 18.59 23.39 37.52
CA THR A 375 19.94 23.45 38.08
C THR A 375 20.40 22.07 38.55
N GLU A 376 21.72 21.86 38.67
CA GLU A 376 22.26 20.60 39.18
C GLU A 376 21.70 20.23 40.56
N GLU A 377 21.54 21.21 41.45
CA GLU A 377 20.93 21.03 42.77
C GLU A 377 19.44 20.59 42.68
N GLU A 378 18.69 21.12 41.72
CA GLU A 378 17.29 20.73 41.49
C GLU A 378 17.18 19.30 40.95
N VAL A 379 18.09 18.88 40.08
CA VAL A 379 18.18 17.52 39.52
C VAL A 379 18.57 16.52 40.61
N GLU A 380 19.56 16.83 41.44
CA GLU A 380 19.99 15.98 42.54
C GLU A 380 18.87 15.81 43.58
N ARG A 381 18.17 16.90 43.92
CA ARG A 381 17.01 16.85 44.80
C ARG A 381 15.90 15.96 44.22
N MET A 382 15.64 16.05 42.91
CA MET A 382 14.66 15.21 42.25
C MET A 382 15.04 13.73 42.32
N ASN A 383 16.31 13.40 42.09
CA ASN A 383 16.82 12.03 42.22
C ASN A 383 16.59 11.49 43.64
N MET A 384 16.97 12.26 44.67
CA MET A 384 16.77 11.88 46.06
C MET A 384 15.29 11.63 46.39
N VAL A 385 14.38 12.48 45.93
CA VAL A 385 12.94 12.31 46.15
C VAL A 385 12.43 11.04 45.48
N LEU A 386 12.79 10.78 44.23
CA LEU A 386 12.36 9.57 43.51
C LEU A 386 12.90 8.28 44.17
N GLN A 387 14.17 8.27 44.59
CA GLN A 387 14.77 7.14 45.33
C GLN A 387 14.07 6.92 46.69
N SER A 388 13.67 8.00 47.38
CA SER A 388 12.93 7.91 48.64
C SER A 388 11.54 7.27 48.49
N ILE A 389 10.85 7.55 47.39
CA ILE A 389 9.52 6.99 47.07
C ILE A 389 9.60 5.47 46.86
N ILE A 390 10.66 4.99 46.19
CA ILE A 390 10.85 3.57 45.90
C ILE A 390 11.25 2.80 47.17
N SER A 391 12.27 3.30 47.86
CA SER A 391 12.82 2.67 49.07
C SER A 391 11.82 2.62 50.23
N GLY A 392 10.77 3.47 50.21
CA GLY A 392 9.74 3.51 51.24
C GLY A 392 10.26 4.00 52.60
N VAL A 393 11.46 4.58 52.61
CA VAL A 393 12.06 5.17 53.82
C VAL A 393 11.48 6.57 53.98
N SER A 394 10.28 6.65 54.56
CA SER A 394 9.71 7.90 55.05
C SER A 394 10.49 8.36 56.29
N GLY A 395 11.63 9.01 56.05
CA GLY A 395 12.40 9.74 57.06
C GLY A 395 13.53 8.93 57.71
N THR A 396 14.78 9.37 57.46
CA THR A 396 15.68 9.87 58.51
C THR A 396 16.97 10.45 57.90
N SER A 397 17.35 11.61 58.44
CA SER A 397 18.65 12.30 58.30
C SER A 397 19.07 12.83 56.92
N GLY A 398 18.61 14.06 56.60
CA GLY A 398 19.46 15.01 55.85
C GLY A 398 18.80 15.81 54.73
N GLY A 399 17.63 15.42 54.22
CA GLY A 399 16.92 16.15 53.16
C GLY A 399 15.45 15.76 53.12
N SER A 400 14.56 16.73 53.22
CA SER A 400 13.11 16.56 53.33
C SER A 400 12.51 15.98 52.05
N SER A 401 12.14 14.70 52.06
CA SER A 401 11.10 14.20 51.15
C SER A 401 9.75 14.73 51.65
N ASP A 402 9.27 15.85 51.13
CA ASP A 402 8.02 16.54 51.55
C ASP A 402 6.72 15.79 51.20
N LEU A 403 6.80 14.50 50.88
CA LEU A 403 5.67 13.66 50.52
C LEU A 403 5.15 12.90 51.74
N THR A 404 3.86 13.03 52.01
CA THR A 404 3.14 12.17 52.96
C THR A 404 3.13 10.72 52.45
N PRO A 405 2.92 9.72 53.33
CA PRO A 405 2.86 8.32 52.91
C PRO A 405 1.81 8.03 51.82
N ASN A 406 0.69 8.75 51.83
CA ASN A 406 -0.36 8.63 50.82
C ASN A 406 0.08 9.24 49.48
N GLU A 407 0.65 10.45 49.51
CA GLU A 407 1.20 11.10 48.30
C GLU A 407 2.33 10.28 47.67
N ALA A 408 3.21 9.70 48.49
CA ALA A 408 4.28 8.83 48.02
C ALA A 408 3.74 7.53 47.41
N ALA A 409 2.66 6.96 47.97
CA ALA A 409 2.03 5.75 47.44
C ALA A 409 1.42 5.99 46.05
N ASP A 410 0.73 7.12 45.84
CA ASP A 410 0.15 7.51 44.55
C ASP A 410 1.24 7.73 43.49
N PHE A 411 2.43 8.18 43.91
CA PHE A 411 3.57 8.40 43.01
C PHE A 411 4.42 7.15 42.77
N ARG A 412 4.32 6.12 43.62
CA ARG A 412 5.24 5.00 43.68
C ARG A 412 5.28 4.18 42.40
N PHE A 413 4.12 3.90 41.83
CA PHE A 413 4.01 3.13 40.59
C PHE A 413 4.78 3.80 39.45
N PHE A 414 4.66 5.12 39.33
CA PHE A 414 5.34 5.90 38.30
C PHE A 414 6.85 5.96 38.55
N ALA A 415 7.29 6.18 39.80
CA ALA A 415 8.71 6.16 40.14
C ALA A 415 9.37 4.80 39.83
N GLN A 416 8.70 3.68 40.14
CA GLN A 416 9.19 2.34 39.82
C GLN A 416 9.36 2.14 38.31
N LYS A 417 8.41 2.60 37.50
CA LYS A 417 8.52 2.53 36.03
C LYS A 417 9.71 3.34 35.50
N LEU A 418 9.95 4.52 36.06
CA LEU A 418 11.13 5.30 35.70
C LEU A 418 12.44 4.61 36.12
N GLN A 419 12.50 3.98 37.30
CA GLN A 419 13.68 3.24 37.75
C GLN A 419 13.96 2.00 36.89
N GLU A 420 12.92 1.25 36.50
CA GLU A 420 13.04 0.09 35.60
C GLU A 420 13.66 0.47 34.24
N THR A 421 13.49 1.72 33.81
CA THR A 421 14.07 2.24 32.55
C THR A 421 15.51 2.74 32.69
N GLY A 422 16.06 2.76 33.91
CA GLY A 422 17.37 3.35 34.19
C GLY A 422 17.40 4.88 34.14
N PHE A 423 16.24 5.54 34.31
CA PHE A 423 16.14 7.01 34.26
C PHE A 423 16.91 7.70 35.38
N PHE A 424 16.97 7.09 36.58
CA PHE A 424 17.61 7.65 37.78
C PHE A 424 18.09 6.55 38.75
#